data_AF-A0A432VUD1-F1
#
_entry.id   AF-A0A432VUD1-F1
#
_cell.length_a   1.000
_cell.length_b   1.000
_cell.length_c   1.000
_cell.angle_alpha   90.00
_cell.angle_beta   90.00
_cell.angle_gamma   90.00
#
_symmetry.space_group_name_H-M   'P 1'
#
loop_
_entity.id
_entity.type
_entity.pdbx_description
1 polymer ?
#
loop_
_entity_poly.entity_id
_entity_poly.type
_entity_poly.pdbx_seq_one_letter_code
_entity_poly.pdbx_strand_id
1 'polypeptide(L)'
;MRNAYSFRRLPLAHCFTPLKMGLLPISLLGVSLFFLGLGLTNTASATMINPSAGPSTEPSADPSTGPNAAPSTEPSTGPGTDWKAENMIDWEAHSFVGSTDYQLVAATENSEESKSYILASCEDGQASGMFYREEIDLTKTPMLSWEWRVNEFPQVGNEREKSGDDFAARIYVVREHSILRWRTRALNYVWSQQSEIGTNWSNPFATQAHMIAMGYGEAGSNQWQTETRDLQADFESFHGQAPDMINAIAIMTDCDNSNSSASASYRRIRLHAREEN
;
A
#
# COMPACT_ATOMS: atom_id res chain seq x y z
N MET A 1 -30.38 77.09 -27.00
CA MET A 1 -29.31 78.12 -26.91
C MET A 1 -28.00 77.41 -26.64
N ARG A 2 -26.95 77.79 -27.38
CA ARG A 2 -25.65 77.12 -27.50
C ARG A 2 -24.73 77.39 -26.29
N ASN A 3 -23.78 76.48 -26.07
CA ASN A 3 -22.40 76.62 -25.54
C ASN A 3 -22.09 75.45 -24.57
N ALA A 4 -20.92 74.83 -24.54
CA ALA A 4 -19.68 74.94 -25.31
C ALA A 4 -18.87 73.65 -25.14
N TYR A 5 -17.98 73.42 -26.09
CA TYR A 5 -17.01 72.33 -26.17
C TYR A 5 -15.98 72.34 -25.02
N SER A 6 -15.55 71.15 -24.59
CA SER A 6 -14.18 70.96 -24.11
C SER A 6 -13.71 69.53 -24.42
N PHE A 7 -12.86 69.44 -25.44
CA PHE A 7 -12.02 68.29 -25.76
C PHE A 7 -10.86 68.22 -24.76
N ARG A 8 -10.62 67.06 -24.15
CA ARG A 8 -9.27 66.69 -23.70
C ARG A 8 -8.92 65.28 -24.18
N ARG A 9 -7.69 65.20 -24.69
CA ARG A 9 -7.07 64.11 -25.43
C ARG A 9 -6.75 62.92 -24.53
N LEU A 10 -6.99 61.73 -25.06
CA LEU A 10 -6.34 60.48 -24.67
C LEU A 10 -4.83 60.55 -24.98
N PRO A 11 -3.97 60.00 -24.11
CA PRO A 11 -2.78 59.31 -24.56
C PRO A 11 -3.03 57.79 -24.55
N LEU A 12 -2.91 57.18 -25.74
CA LEU A 12 -2.62 55.76 -25.89
C LEU A 12 -1.28 55.48 -25.22
N ALA A 13 -1.29 54.65 -24.19
CA ALA A 13 -0.10 53.93 -23.74
C ALA A 13 -0.35 52.44 -24.00
N HIS A 14 0.15 51.97 -25.14
CA HIS A 14 0.42 50.55 -25.36
C HIS A 14 1.57 50.16 -24.42
N CYS A 15 1.27 49.42 -23.36
CA CYS A 15 2.28 48.68 -22.64
C CYS A 15 2.12 47.21 -22.99
N PHE A 16 3.03 46.74 -23.85
CA PHE A 16 3.23 45.33 -24.16
C PHE A 16 3.41 44.56 -22.85
N THR A 17 2.52 43.60 -22.62
CA THR A 17 2.71 42.50 -21.69
C THR A 17 3.84 41.61 -22.22
N PRO A 18 4.97 41.43 -21.51
CA PRO A 18 5.78 40.24 -21.75
C PRO A 18 5.00 39.06 -21.15
N LEU A 19 4.39 38.28 -22.04
CA LEU A 19 3.89 36.95 -21.74
C LEU A 19 5.10 36.14 -21.23
N LYS A 20 5.26 36.05 -19.91
CA LYS A 20 6.20 35.11 -19.29
C LYS A 20 5.61 33.73 -19.54
N MET A 21 6.07 33.12 -20.63
CA MET A 21 5.89 31.71 -20.93
C MET A 21 6.66 30.93 -19.85
N GLY A 22 6.02 30.75 -18.70
CA GLY A 22 6.49 29.87 -17.66
C GLY A 22 6.44 28.46 -18.22
N LEU A 23 7.62 27.87 -18.40
CA LEU A 23 7.76 26.47 -18.79
C LEU A 23 6.98 25.62 -17.79
N LEU A 24 5.97 24.92 -18.29
CA LEU A 24 5.44 23.73 -17.65
C LEU A 24 6.64 22.80 -17.39
N PRO A 25 6.87 22.32 -16.16
CA PRO A 25 7.69 21.14 -15.99
C PRO A 25 6.91 19.99 -16.64
N ILE A 26 7.33 19.61 -17.83
CA ILE A 26 6.99 18.33 -18.44
C ILE A 26 7.76 17.29 -17.62
N SER A 27 7.14 16.79 -16.56
CA SER A 27 7.49 15.52 -15.93
C SER A 27 6.37 14.52 -16.21
N LEU A 28 6.23 14.15 -17.49
CA LEU A 28 5.59 12.90 -17.89
C LEU A 28 6.61 11.77 -17.74
N LEU A 29 6.83 11.31 -16.51
CA LEU A 29 7.64 10.16 -16.11
C LEU A 29 7.08 9.78 -14.73
N GLY A 30 6.46 8.64 -14.45
CA GLY A 30 6.06 7.48 -15.23
C GLY A 30 5.34 6.56 -14.24
N VAL A 31 4.03 6.43 -14.32
CA VAL A 31 3.28 5.50 -13.46
C VAL A 31 3.35 4.12 -14.12
N SER A 32 4.44 3.39 -13.84
CA SER A 32 4.52 1.96 -14.10
C SER A 32 3.76 1.22 -13.01
N LEU A 33 2.46 0.95 -13.21
CA LEU A 33 1.85 -0.17 -12.50
C LEU A 33 2.50 -1.47 -13.00
N PHE A 34 3.39 -2.01 -12.17
CA PHE A 34 4.04 -3.34 -12.17
C PHE A 34 4.06 -4.10 -13.50
N PHE A 35 5.27 -4.35 -14.06
CA PHE A 35 5.65 -5.62 -14.74
C PHE A 35 7.13 -5.59 -15.24
N LEU A 36 8.13 -5.50 -14.35
CA LEU A 36 9.57 -5.74 -14.62
C LEU A 36 10.14 -6.50 -13.40
N GLY A 37 10.97 -7.54 -13.47
CA GLY A 37 11.60 -8.30 -14.54
C GLY A 37 12.51 -9.34 -13.87
N LEU A 38 12.42 -10.61 -14.27
CA LEU A 38 13.42 -11.63 -13.90
C LEU A 38 14.68 -11.34 -14.73
N GLY A 39 15.75 -10.93 -14.07
CA GLY A 39 17.11 -10.94 -14.60
C GLY A 39 17.91 -12.02 -13.88
N LEU A 40 17.99 -13.22 -14.46
CA LEU A 40 19.00 -14.22 -14.14
C LEU A 40 20.38 -13.63 -14.49
N THR A 41 21.25 -13.44 -13.50
CA THR A 41 22.69 -13.59 -13.72
C THR A 41 23.30 -14.39 -12.59
N ASN A 42 23.67 -15.60 -12.97
CA ASN A 42 24.50 -16.53 -12.24
C ASN A 42 25.96 -16.05 -12.35
N THR A 43 26.61 -15.71 -11.24
CA THR A 43 28.08 -15.70 -11.18
C THR A 43 28.52 -16.23 -9.82
N ALA A 44 28.79 -17.53 -9.79
CA ALA A 44 29.67 -18.13 -8.80
C ALA A 44 31.09 -17.58 -9.02
N SER A 45 31.72 -17.11 -7.95
CA SER A 45 33.17 -16.99 -7.85
C SER A 45 33.63 -17.83 -6.68
N ALA A 46 34.26 -18.95 -7.01
CA ALA A 46 34.98 -19.81 -6.10
C ALA A 46 36.46 -19.38 -6.04
N THR A 47 37.00 -19.27 -4.84
CA THR A 47 38.45 -19.37 -4.56
C THR A 47 38.58 -19.87 -3.11
N MET A 48 38.86 -21.16 -2.93
CA MET A 48 40.17 -21.78 -2.69
C MET A 48 40.61 -21.77 -1.21
N ILE A 49 40.32 -22.90 -0.56
CA ILE A 49 41.11 -23.72 0.37
C ILE A 49 42.43 -23.14 0.94
N ASN A 50 42.60 -23.22 2.26
CA ASN A 50 43.80 -23.83 2.85
C ASN A 50 43.50 -24.42 4.25
N PRO A 51 44.02 -25.62 4.62
CA PRO A 51 43.67 -26.34 5.84
C PRO A 51 44.74 -26.21 6.95
N SER A 52 44.38 -26.54 8.19
CA SER A 52 45.12 -27.47 9.09
C SER A 52 44.95 -27.14 10.59
N ALA A 53 45.11 -28.21 11.38
CA ALA A 53 45.17 -28.36 12.84
C ALA A 53 43.81 -28.36 13.55
N GLY A 54 43.36 -29.39 14.27
CA GLY A 54 43.93 -30.62 14.84
C GLY A 54 42.98 -31.04 15.98
N PRO A 55 42.89 -32.32 16.38
CA PRO A 55 41.80 -32.79 17.23
C PRO A 55 42.08 -32.53 18.72
N SER A 56 41.05 -32.19 19.49
CA SER A 56 41.09 -32.25 20.95
C SER A 56 39.97 -33.15 21.46
N THR A 57 40.39 -34.21 22.12
CA THR A 57 39.62 -35.17 22.89
C THR A 57 39.64 -34.76 24.35
N GLU A 58 38.49 -34.64 25.01
CA GLU A 58 38.11 -35.40 26.22
C GLU A 58 36.77 -34.95 26.82
N PRO A 59 36.08 -35.84 27.57
CA PRO A 59 34.67 -35.70 27.94
C PRO A 59 34.48 -35.14 29.35
N SER A 60 33.29 -34.59 29.63
CA SER A 60 32.80 -34.47 31.00
C SER A 60 31.30 -34.70 31.05
N ALA A 61 30.91 -35.69 31.84
CA ALA A 61 29.55 -36.03 32.23
C ALA A 61 29.26 -35.39 33.59
N ASP A 62 28.07 -34.82 33.77
CA ASP A 62 27.09 -35.27 34.79
C ASP A 62 25.73 -34.57 34.60
N PRO A 63 24.62 -35.02 35.24
CA PRO A 63 23.28 -34.99 34.66
C PRO A 63 22.39 -33.96 35.39
N SER A 64 21.14 -33.76 34.92
CA SER A 64 19.94 -33.73 35.78
C SER A 64 18.70 -33.16 35.03
N THR A 65 17.67 -34.01 34.93
CA THR A 65 16.23 -33.76 35.15
C THR A 65 15.45 -32.69 34.36
N GLY A 66 14.54 -33.19 33.51
CA GLY A 66 13.11 -32.83 33.55
C GLY A 66 12.61 -31.68 32.66
N PRO A 67 11.43 -31.81 32.02
CA PRO A 67 11.07 -31.01 30.85
C PRO A 67 10.40 -29.70 31.25
N ASN A 68 10.88 -28.59 30.70
CA ASN A 68 10.04 -27.42 30.53
C ASN A 68 9.99 -27.13 29.03
N ALA A 69 8.80 -27.32 28.47
CA ALA A 69 8.47 -26.95 27.11
C ALA A 69 8.85 -25.49 26.90
N ALA A 70 9.93 -25.26 26.16
CA ALA A 70 10.18 -23.96 25.58
C ALA A 70 8.98 -23.61 24.68
N PRO A 71 8.50 -22.35 24.66
CA PRO A 71 7.55 -21.94 23.65
C PRO A 71 8.21 -22.19 22.29
N SER A 72 7.57 -23.04 21.49
CA SER A 72 8.05 -23.37 20.14
C SER A 72 8.19 -22.08 19.33
N THR A 73 9.43 -21.64 19.13
CA THR A 73 9.83 -20.67 18.10
C THR A 73 10.01 -21.37 16.76
N GLU A 74 9.19 -22.37 16.46
CA GLU A 74 9.18 -22.93 15.12
C GLU A 74 8.52 -21.93 14.18
N PRO A 75 9.21 -21.50 13.10
CA PRO A 75 8.58 -20.67 12.09
C PRO A 75 7.42 -21.47 11.49
N SER A 76 6.22 -20.91 11.54
CA SER A 76 5.08 -21.43 10.79
C SER A 76 5.51 -21.61 9.34
N THR A 77 5.62 -22.85 8.90
CA THR A 77 6.03 -23.23 7.53
C THR A 77 4.86 -23.19 6.52
N GLY A 78 3.71 -22.66 6.94
CA GLY A 78 2.61 -22.27 6.04
C GLY A 78 2.55 -20.75 5.87
N PRO A 79 1.92 -20.26 4.78
CA PRO A 79 1.70 -18.84 4.58
C PRO A 79 1.04 -18.25 5.83
N GLY A 80 1.53 -17.08 6.24
CA GLY A 80 0.89 -16.32 7.29
C GLY A 80 -0.58 -16.11 6.92
N THR A 81 -1.45 -16.10 7.93
CA THR A 81 -2.86 -15.73 7.75
C THR A 81 -3.26 -14.66 8.74
N ASP A 82 -2.33 -14.16 9.55
CA ASP A 82 -2.57 -13.21 10.61
C ASP A 82 -1.29 -12.40 10.83
N TRP A 83 -1.30 -11.16 10.37
CA TRP A 83 -0.18 -10.25 10.43
C TRP A 83 -0.57 -9.05 11.27
N LYS A 84 0.16 -8.85 12.37
CA LYS A 84 0.10 -7.61 13.15
C LYS A 84 1.10 -6.62 12.58
N ALA A 85 1.04 -5.37 13.03
CA ALA A 85 1.97 -4.32 12.65
C ALA A 85 3.45 -4.73 12.75
N GLU A 86 3.82 -5.46 13.80
CA GLU A 86 5.17 -5.97 14.01
C GLU A 86 5.60 -7.01 12.96
N ASN A 87 4.65 -7.68 12.30
CA ASN A 87 4.93 -8.59 11.20
C ASN A 87 4.90 -7.86 9.85
N MET A 88 3.98 -6.90 9.71
CA MET A 88 3.74 -6.17 8.47
C MET A 88 4.88 -5.20 8.14
N ILE A 89 5.60 -4.69 9.14
CA ILE A 89 6.71 -3.75 8.92
C ILE A 89 7.89 -4.41 8.20
N ASP A 90 8.00 -5.74 8.25
CA ASP A 90 9.03 -6.53 7.58
C ASP A 90 8.61 -7.00 6.18
N TRP A 91 7.42 -6.60 5.70
CA TRP A 91 6.97 -6.90 4.34
C TRP A 91 7.86 -6.24 3.28
N GLU A 92 7.83 -6.75 2.05
CA GLU A 92 8.66 -6.23 0.97
C GLU A 92 8.16 -4.84 0.55
N ALA A 93 8.98 -3.81 0.80
CA ALA A 93 8.73 -2.46 0.30
C ALA A 93 8.85 -2.41 -1.24
N HIS A 94 7.87 -1.83 -1.89
CA HIS A 94 7.91 -1.57 -3.33
C HIS A 94 7.58 -0.12 -3.65
N SER A 95 8.45 0.52 -4.43
CA SER A 95 8.32 1.92 -4.84
C SER A 95 7.81 2.03 -6.28
N PHE A 96 6.78 2.86 -6.49
CA PHE A 96 6.34 3.33 -7.81
C PHE A 96 6.90 4.72 -8.11
N VAL A 97 6.83 5.62 -7.13
CA VAL A 97 7.39 6.97 -7.15
C VAL A 97 7.90 7.29 -5.74
N GLY A 98 9.22 7.43 -5.55
CA GLY A 98 9.76 7.72 -4.21
C GLY A 98 9.39 6.68 -3.14
N SER A 99 9.53 7.01 -1.87
CA SER A 99 9.29 6.07 -0.77
C SER A 99 8.46 6.72 0.33
N THR A 100 7.21 6.32 0.44
CA THR A 100 6.35 6.55 1.62
C THR A 100 7.09 6.07 2.86
N ASP A 101 7.06 6.86 3.93
CA ASP A 101 7.68 6.50 5.19
C ASP A 101 6.76 5.57 5.99
N TYR A 102 7.26 4.40 6.36
CA TYR A 102 6.54 3.40 7.16
C TYR A 102 7.26 3.20 8.49
N GLN A 103 6.60 3.54 9.59
CA GLN A 103 7.17 3.44 10.93
C GLN A 103 6.32 2.55 11.83
N LEU A 104 6.95 1.59 12.50
CA LEU A 104 6.30 0.84 13.58
C LEU A 104 6.20 1.72 14.83
N VAL A 105 4.97 2.02 15.24
CA VAL A 105 4.67 2.61 16.55
C VAL A 105 4.30 1.48 17.51
N ALA A 106 5.26 1.12 18.37
CA ALA A 106 5.08 0.05 19.35
C ALA A 106 4.14 0.47 20.48
N ALA A 107 3.21 -0.42 20.87
CA ALA A 107 2.50 -0.25 22.13
C ALA A 107 3.45 -0.46 23.30
N THR A 108 3.40 0.44 24.27
CA THR A 108 4.13 0.36 25.54
C THR A 108 3.14 0.47 26.69
N GLU A 109 3.54 0.11 27.91
CA GLU A 109 2.66 0.23 29.09
C GLU A 109 2.10 1.66 29.31
N ASN A 110 2.76 2.67 28.73
CA ASN A 110 2.37 4.09 28.83
C ASN A 110 1.80 4.68 27.54
N SER A 111 1.60 3.90 26.47
CA SER A 111 0.98 4.44 25.25
C SER A 111 -0.53 4.53 25.38
N GLU A 112 -1.12 5.56 24.76
CA GLU A 112 -2.59 5.69 24.66
C GLU A 112 -3.22 4.51 23.88
N GLU A 113 -2.43 3.90 23.00
CA GLU A 113 -2.80 2.73 22.21
C GLU A 113 -2.32 1.44 22.89
N SER A 114 -3.22 0.46 23.03
CA SER A 114 -2.91 -0.85 23.64
C SER A 114 -2.27 -1.85 22.68
N LYS A 115 -2.16 -1.50 21.39
CA LYS A 115 -1.67 -2.36 20.31
C LYS A 115 -0.76 -1.55 19.39
N SER A 116 0.34 -2.16 18.95
CA SER A 116 1.24 -1.53 17.97
C SER A 116 0.54 -1.34 16.63
N TYR A 117 1.01 -0.36 15.86
CA TYR A 117 0.53 -0.08 14.51
C TYR A 117 1.67 0.44 13.64
N ILE A 118 1.51 0.34 12.32
CA ILE A 118 2.36 1.02 11.35
C ILE A 118 1.73 2.38 11.06
N LEU A 119 2.48 3.46 11.22
CA LEU A 119 2.16 4.78 10.68
C LEU A 119 2.82 4.90 9.29
N ALA A 120 2.00 5.13 8.27
CA ALA A 120 2.45 5.42 6.92
C ALA A 120 2.25 6.92 6.64
N SER A 121 3.31 7.60 6.20
CA SER A 121 3.33 9.03 5.93
C SER A 121 3.88 9.32 4.55
N CYS A 122 3.11 10.03 3.74
CA CYS A 122 3.47 10.52 2.42
C CYS A 122 3.48 12.05 2.46
N GLU A 123 4.60 12.69 2.11
CA GLU A 123 4.72 14.15 2.17
C GLU A 123 5.19 14.79 0.85
N ASP A 124 5.95 14.05 0.02
CA ASP A 124 6.67 14.61 -1.14
C ASP A 124 6.25 13.95 -2.47
N GLY A 125 4.95 13.75 -2.68
CA GLY A 125 4.46 13.20 -3.94
C GLY A 125 4.89 11.75 -4.18
N GLN A 126 4.77 10.90 -3.15
CA GLN A 126 5.27 9.54 -3.17
C GLN A 126 4.15 8.52 -3.37
N ALA A 127 4.53 7.36 -3.89
CA ALA A 127 3.70 6.19 -4.09
C ALA A 127 4.56 4.95 -3.88
N SER A 128 4.47 4.35 -2.70
CA SER A 128 5.08 3.06 -2.39
C SER A 128 4.19 2.27 -1.45
N GLY A 129 4.35 0.95 -1.44
CA GLY A 129 3.55 0.05 -0.60
C GLY A 129 4.40 -1.03 0.04
N MET A 130 3.87 -1.64 1.11
CA MET A 130 4.45 -2.81 1.78
C MET A 130 3.67 -4.05 1.38
N PHE A 131 4.36 -5.05 0.83
CA PHE A 131 3.74 -6.21 0.17
C PHE A 131 4.10 -7.53 0.86
N TYR A 132 3.08 -8.32 1.13
CA TYR A 132 3.19 -9.73 1.40
C TYR A 132 2.97 -10.53 0.12
N ARG A 133 3.93 -11.39 -0.25
CA ARG A 133 3.92 -12.16 -1.49
C ARG A 133 4.05 -13.65 -1.24
N GLU A 134 2.91 -14.32 -1.11
CA GLU A 134 2.84 -15.78 -1.06
C GLU A 134 1.54 -16.26 -1.73
N GLU A 135 1.51 -17.53 -2.11
CA GLU A 135 0.28 -18.17 -2.59
C GLU A 135 -0.67 -18.44 -1.42
N ILE A 136 -1.86 -17.85 -1.49
CA ILE A 136 -2.89 -17.92 -0.45
C ILE A 136 -4.12 -18.64 -1.01
N ASP A 137 -4.56 -19.68 -0.30
CA ASP A 137 -5.71 -20.52 -0.65
C ASP A 137 -7.04 -19.94 -0.13
N LEU A 138 -7.79 -19.32 -1.04
CA LEU A 138 -9.10 -18.74 -0.76
C LEU A 138 -10.20 -19.79 -0.61
N THR A 139 -9.97 -21.06 -0.97
CA THR A 139 -10.93 -22.13 -0.65
C THR A 139 -10.96 -22.43 0.85
N LYS A 140 -9.89 -22.07 1.56
CA LYS A 140 -9.75 -22.22 3.01
C LYS A 140 -9.97 -20.91 3.76
N THR A 141 -9.34 -19.83 3.31
CA THR A 141 -9.37 -18.52 3.99
C THR A 141 -9.80 -17.39 3.06
N PRO A 142 -11.05 -17.39 2.57
CA PRO A 142 -11.56 -16.38 1.64
C PRO A 142 -11.81 -15.02 2.28
N MET A 143 -11.93 -14.96 3.62
CA MET A 143 -12.28 -13.73 4.31
C MET A 143 -11.03 -12.93 4.63
N LEU A 144 -10.93 -11.73 4.10
CA LEU A 144 -9.92 -10.74 4.46
C LEU A 144 -10.51 -9.77 5.48
N SER A 145 -9.89 -9.70 6.66
CA SER A 145 -10.19 -8.71 7.68
C SER A 145 -8.98 -7.82 7.93
N TRP A 146 -9.18 -6.52 8.08
CA TRP A 146 -8.09 -5.59 8.37
C TRP A 146 -8.51 -4.44 9.27
N GLU A 147 -7.52 -3.86 9.94
CA GLU A 147 -7.68 -2.75 10.88
C GLU A 147 -6.85 -1.55 10.41
N TRP A 148 -7.50 -0.42 10.16
CA TRP A 148 -6.88 0.81 9.68
C TRP A 148 -7.52 2.06 10.28
N ARG A 149 -6.83 3.20 10.13
CA ARG A 149 -7.38 4.54 10.37
C ARG A 149 -6.72 5.54 9.45
N VAL A 150 -7.45 6.57 9.04
CA VAL A 150 -6.88 7.71 8.30
C VAL A 150 -6.53 8.82 9.27
N ASN A 151 -5.28 9.28 9.17
CA ASN A 151 -4.72 10.37 9.95
C ASN A 151 -4.85 11.70 9.20
N GLU A 152 -4.55 11.69 7.89
CA GLU A 152 -4.62 12.85 7.00
C GLU A 152 -4.99 12.41 5.59
N PHE A 153 -5.96 13.10 4.98
CA PHE A 153 -6.36 12.87 3.58
C PHE A 153 -5.49 13.66 2.60
N PRO A 154 -5.20 13.11 1.40
CA PRO A 154 -4.62 13.87 0.32
C PRO A 154 -5.58 14.95 -0.21
N GLN A 155 -5.02 15.98 -0.84
CA GLN A 155 -5.79 17.08 -1.41
C GLN A 155 -6.11 16.79 -2.87
N VAL A 156 -7.09 15.91 -3.10
CA VAL A 156 -7.48 15.48 -4.45
C VAL A 156 -8.70 16.22 -4.98
N GLY A 157 -8.71 16.47 -6.30
CA GLY A 157 -9.86 17.05 -7.00
C GLY A 157 -10.97 16.02 -7.22
N ASN A 158 -10.65 14.94 -7.94
CA ASN A 158 -11.55 13.82 -8.18
C ASN A 158 -10.77 12.50 -8.02
N GLU A 159 -11.08 11.73 -6.98
CA GLU A 159 -10.38 10.48 -6.64
C GLU A 159 -10.58 9.34 -7.65
N ARG A 160 -11.46 9.52 -8.64
CA ARG A 160 -11.78 8.52 -9.68
C ARG A 160 -11.08 8.81 -11.00
N GLU A 161 -10.26 9.86 -11.05
CA GLU A 161 -9.45 10.26 -12.20
C GLU A 161 -7.97 10.13 -11.88
N LYS A 162 -7.13 9.96 -12.92
CA LYS A 162 -5.68 9.77 -12.75
C LYS A 162 -5.00 10.87 -11.92
N SER A 163 -5.45 12.12 -12.04
CA SER A 163 -4.86 13.24 -11.30
C SER A 163 -5.30 13.32 -9.84
N GLY A 164 -6.12 12.39 -9.37
CA GLY A 164 -6.60 12.35 -8.00
C GLY A 164 -6.61 10.96 -7.38
N ASP A 165 -6.02 9.93 -8.01
CA ASP A 165 -6.00 8.53 -7.51
C ASP A 165 -5.03 8.34 -6.32
N ASP A 166 -4.98 9.30 -5.40
CA ASP A 166 -4.23 9.22 -4.14
C ASP A 166 -5.19 8.88 -2.99
N PHE A 167 -4.77 7.97 -2.12
CA PHE A 167 -5.56 7.58 -0.95
C PHE A 167 -4.68 7.48 0.28
N ALA A 168 -5.17 8.04 1.38
CA ALA A 168 -4.50 7.93 2.67
C ALA A 168 -4.33 6.46 3.09
N ALA A 169 -5.31 5.60 2.78
CA ALA A 169 -5.21 4.17 3.05
C ALA A 169 -5.74 3.30 1.91
N ARG A 170 -4.96 2.30 1.53
CA ARG A 170 -5.30 1.34 0.48
C ARG A 170 -4.83 -0.07 0.84
N ILE A 171 -5.70 -1.06 0.61
CA ILE A 171 -5.36 -2.48 0.63
C ILE A 171 -5.42 -3.03 -0.79
N TYR A 172 -4.33 -3.63 -1.26
CA TYR A 172 -4.30 -4.39 -2.50
C TYR A 172 -4.52 -5.87 -2.23
N VAL A 173 -5.26 -6.53 -3.11
CA VAL A 173 -5.32 -7.99 -3.22
C VAL A 173 -5.09 -8.36 -4.67
N VAL A 174 -4.04 -9.13 -4.95
CA VAL A 174 -3.60 -9.42 -6.31
C VAL A 174 -3.67 -10.91 -6.60
N ARG A 175 -4.39 -11.25 -7.68
CA ARG A 175 -4.29 -12.54 -8.35
C ARG A 175 -3.39 -12.37 -9.57
N GLU A 176 -2.16 -12.82 -9.46
CA GLU A 176 -1.21 -12.80 -10.57
C GLU A 176 -1.48 -13.96 -11.54
N HIS A 177 -1.16 -13.75 -12.81
CA HIS A 177 -1.11 -14.84 -13.79
C HIS A 177 0.33 -14.97 -14.30
N SER A 178 1.00 -16.06 -13.94
CA SER A 178 2.47 -16.23 -14.08
C SER A 178 3.01 -16.06 -15.50
N ILE A 179 2.20 -16.40 -16.51
CA ILE A 179 2.59 -16.33 -17.94
C ILE A 179 1.93 -15.16 -18.68
N LEU A 180 0.64 -14.94 -18.44
CA LEU A 180 -0.19 -13.97 -19.18
C LEU A 180 -0.49 -12.78 -18.29
N ARG A 181 0.47 -11.87 -18.12
CA ARG A 181 0.40 -10.71 -17.20
C ARG A 181 -0.85 -9.84 -17.36
N TRP A 182 -1.39 -9.72 -18.56
CA TRP A 182 -2.67 -9.02 -18.82
C TRP A 182 -3.90 -9.71 -18.21
N ARG A 183 -3.75 -10.94 -17.71
CA ARG A 183 -4.77 -11.69 -16.96
C ARG A 183 -4.64 -11.53 -15.44
N THR A 184 -3.59 -10.86 -14.95
CA THR A 184 -3.54 -10.44 -13.54
C THR A 184 -4.77 -9.60 -13.23
N ARG A 185 -5.34 -9.78 -12.04
CA ARG A 185 -6.48 -9.00 -11.54
C ARG A 185 -6.18 -8.52 -10.14
N ALA A 186 -6.64 -7.32 -9.82
CA ALA A 186 -6.47 -6.75 -8.50
C ALA A 186 -7.76 -6.13 -7.97
N LEU A 187 -7.94 -6.25 -6.65
CA LEU A 187 -8.91 -5.48 -5.88
C LEU A 187 -8.15 -4.43 -5.06
N ASN A 188 -8.68 -3.23 -5.01
CA ASN A 188 -8.15 -2.11 -4.25
C ASN A 188 -9.25 -1.63 -3.32
N TYR A 189 -9.10 -1.91 -2.03
CA TYR A 189 -9.98 -1.36 -1.00
C TYR A 189 -9.39 -0.05 -0.54
N VAL A 190 -10.11 1.05 -0.75
CA VAL A 190 -9.63 2.39 -0.43
C VAL A 190 -10.47 3.05 0.65
N TRP A 191 -9.80 3.78 1.52
CA TRP A 191 -10.48 4.77 2.35
C TRP A 191 -10.75 6.01 1.50
N SER A 192 -11.95 6.07 0.94
CA SER A 192 -12.41 7.18 0.10
C SER A 192 -12.75 8.42 0.93
N GLN A 193 -12.52 9.60 0.36
CA GLN A 193 -12.92 10.89 0.92
C GLN A 193 -14.12 11.51 0.18
N GLN A 194 -14.38 11.10 -1.07
CA GLN A 194 -15.42 11.68 -1.94
C GLN A 194 -16.55 10.72 -2.30
N SER A 195 -16.30 9.41 -2.22
CA SER A 195 -17.24 8.36 -2.63
C SER A 195 -17.88 7.67 -1.42
N GLU A 196 -19.18 7.40 -1.51
CA GLU A 196 -19.89 6.63 -0.49
C GLU A 196 -19.37 5.18 -0.42
N ILE A 197 -19.42 4.59 0.77
CA ILE A 197 -19.05 3.19 0.99
C ILE A 197 -19.81 2.27 0.05
N GLY A 198 -19.11 1.28 -0.51
CA GLY A 198 -19.64 0.35 -1.50
C GLY A 198 -19.62 0.88 -2.94
N THR A 199 -19.39 2.19 -3.13
CA THR A 199 -19.07 2.73 -4.46
C THR A 199 -17.81 2.06 -4.98
N ASN A 200 -17.81 1.75 -6.27
CA ASN A 200 -16.68 1.10 -6.93
C ASN A 200 -16.47 1.65 -8.35
N TRP A 201 -15.25 1.54 -8.86
CA TRP A 201 -14.87 2.00 -10.21
C TRP A 201 -13.63 1.25 -10.70
N SER A 202 -13.40 1.27 -12.01
CA SER A 202 -12.13 0.77 -12.58
C SER A 202 -11.01 1.71 -12.20
N ASN A 203 -9.84 1.17 -11.85
CA ASN A 203 -8.67 2.00 -11.54
C ASN A 203 -8.29 2.85 -12.79
N PRO A 204 -8.05 4.16 -12.64
CA PRO A 204 -7.84 5.05 -13.77
C PRO A 204 -6.52 4.81 -14.51
N PHE A 205 -5.54 4.15 -13.90
CA PHE A 205 -4.25 3.78 -14.50
C PHE A 205 -4.21 2.34 -15.05
N ALA A 206 -4.95 1.43 -14.43
CA ALA A 206 -4.87 -0.01 -14.70
C ALA A 206 -6.25 -0.66 -14.79
N THR A 207 -6.72 -0.96 -16.00
CA THR A 207 -8.03 -1.58 -16.23
C THR A 207 -8.18 -2.98 -15.61
N GLN A 208 -7.09 -3.63 -15.23
CA GLN A 208 -7.12 -4.91 -14.51
C GLN A 208 -7.39 -4.79 -13.00
N ALA A 209 -7.37 -3.57 -12.47
CA ALA A 209 -7.58 -3.28 -11.06
C ALA A 209 -8.95 -2.63 -10.87
N HIS A 210 -9.66 -3.05 -9.82
CA HIS A 210 -10.95 -2.49 -9.44
C HIS A 210 -10.86 -1.83 -8.07
N MET A 211 -11.42 -0.64 -7.94
CA MET A 211 -11.42 0.19 -6.75
C MET A 211 -12.75 0.05 -6.01
N ILE A 212 -12.70 -0.07 -4.68
CA ILE A 212 -13.86 -0.26 -3.81
C ILE A 212 -13.72 0.68 -2.60
N ALA A 213 -14.66 1.60 -2.44
CA ALA A 213 -14.70 2.52 -1.31
C ALA A 213 -15.19 1.79 -0.04
N MET A 214 -14.37 1.80 1.01
CA MET A 214 -14.65 1.12 2.28
C MET A 214 -14.86 2.08 3.46
N GLY A 215 -14.26 3.28 3.42
CA GLY A 215 -14.21 4.18 4.58
C GLY A 215 -15.51 4.94 4.91
N TYR A 216 -15.86 4.95 6.19
CA TYR A 216 -16.80 5.89 6.81
C TYR A 216 -16.05 6.79 7.81
N GLY A 217 -16.26 8.11 7.74
CA GLY A 217 -15.82 9.06 8.76
C GLY A 217 -14.88 10.15 8.26
N GLU A 218 -14.77 11.22 9.04
CA GLU A 218 -13.85 12.33 8.79
C GLU A 218 -12.41 11.93 9.15
N ALA A 219 -11.42 12.45 8.40
CA ALA A 219 -10.01 12.33 8.79
C ALA A 219 -9.80 12.89 10.19
N GLY A 220 -8.92 12.28 10.97
CA GLY A 220 -8.65 12.73 12.34
C GLY A 220 -9.73 12.35 13.36
N SER A 221 -10.71 11.51 12.99
CA SER A 221 -11.66 10.92 13.95
C SER A 221 -10.98 10.05 15.02
N ASN A 222 -9.68 9.73 14.85
CA ASN A 222 -8.86 8.86 15.69
C ASN A 222 -9.47 7.47 15.96
N GLN A 223 -10.53 7.09 15.24
CA GLN A 223 -11.19 5.81 15.42
C GLN A 223 -10.59 4.78 14.46
N TRP A 224 -10.17 3.66 15.02
CA TRP A 224 -9.85 2.47 14.25
C TRP A 224 -11.12 1.88 13.63
N GLN A 225 -11.05 1.57 12.34
CA GLN A 225 -12.09 0.82 11.65
C GLN A 225 -11.59 -0.58 11.35
N THR A 226 -12.49 -1.55 11.48
CA THR A 226 -12.25 -2.94 11.10
C THR A 226 -13.17 -3.26 9.95
N GLU A 227 -12.59 -3.71 8.84
CA GLU A 227 -13.31 -4.14 7.66
C GLU A 227 -13.17 -5.65 7.48
N THR A 228 -14.17 -6.26 6.87
CA THR A 228 -14.15 -7.68 6.48
C THR A 228 -14.77 -7.84 5.10
N ARG A 229 -14.08 -8.54 4.20
CA ARG A 229 -14.53 -8.82 2.83
C ARG A 229 -14.32 -10.27 2.45
N ASP A 230 -15.25 -10.82 1.67
CA ASP A 230 -15.09 -12.11 1.01
C ASP A 230 -14.39 -11.89 -0.33
N LEU A 231 -13.12 -12.29 -0.41
CA LEU A 231 -12.30 -12.06 -1.59
C LEU A 231 -12.82 -12.80 -2.82
N GLN A 232 -13.31 -14.03 -2.66
CA GLN A 232 -13.86 -14.79 -3.79
C GLN A 232 -15.11 -14.11 -4.34
N ALA A 233 -16.00 -13.64 -3.46
CA ALA A 233 -17.21 -12.93 -3.86
C ALA A 233 -16.90 -11.60 -4.54
N ASP A 234 -15.89 -10.86 -4.06
CA ASP A 234 -15.48 -9.59 -4.66
C ASP A 234 -14.82 -9.80 -6.03
N PHE A 235 -13.93 -10.79 -6.16
CA PHE A 235 -13.35 -11.12 -7.46
C PHE A 235 -14.42 -11.60 -8.46
N GLU A 236 -15.40 -12.40 -8.03
CA GLU A 236 -16.54 -12.76 -8.88
C GLU A 236 -17.32 -11.52 -9.32
N SER A 237 -17.66 -10.65 -8.39
CA SER A 237 -18.49 -9.47 -8.66
C SER A 237 -17.82 -8.47 -9.61
N PHE A 238 -16.52 -8.24 -9.47
CA PHE A 238 -15.80 -7.18 -10.18
C PHE A 238 -14.96 -7.68 -11.35
N HIS A 239 -14.56 -8.95 -11.35
CA HIS A 239 -13.73 -9.55 -12.39
C HIS A 239 -14.39 -10.74 -13.10
N GLY A 240 -15.60 -11.14 -12.68
CA GLY A 240 -16.39 -12.23 -13.27
C GLY A 240 -15.81 -13.62 -13.05
N GLN A 241 -14.90 -13.77 -12.08
CA GLN A 241 -14.28 -15.04 -11.72
C GLN A 241 -13.87 -15.04 -10.24
N ALA A 242 -14.41 -15.97 -9.46
CA ALA A 242 -13.91 -16.31 -8.13
C ALA A 242 -12.62 -17.16 -8.25
N PRO A 243 -11.46 -16.66 -7.81
CA PRO A 243 -10.24 -17.45 -7.82
C PRO A 243 -10.15 -18.33 -6.56
N ASP A 244 -9.49 -19.47 -6.71
CA ASP A 244 -9.09 -20.31 -5.56
C ASP A 244 -7.84 -19.76 -4.87
N MET A 245 -7.03 -18.97 -5.58
CA MET A 245 -5.73 -18.48 -5.11
C MET A 245 -5.54 -16.98 -5.37
N ILE A 246 -4.86 -16.31 -4.46
CA ILE A 246 -4.23 -14.99 -4.67
C ILE A 246 -2.73 -15.10 -4.38
N ASN A 247 -1.96 -14.09 -4.79
CA ASN A 247 -0.50 -14.12 -4.76
C ASN A 247 0.11 -12.98 -3.94
N ALA A 248 -0.65 -11.91 -3.68
CA ALA A 248 -0.17 -10.82 -2.86
C ALA A 248 -1.29 -10.06 -2.15
N ILE A 249 -0.93 -9.55 -0.97
CA ILE A 249 -1.68 -8.52 -0.24
C ILE A 249 -0.71 -7.37 0.05
N ALA A 250 -1.17 -6.13 -0.04
CA ALA A 250 -0.33 -4.98 0.28
C ALA A 250 -1.10 -3.86 0.97
N ILE A 251 -0.37 -3.07 1.77
CA ILE A 251 -0.83 -1.77 2.27
C ILE A 251 -0.14 -0.66 1.49
N MET A 252 -0.82 0.46 1.27
CA MET A 252 -0.25 1.62 0.59
C MET A 252 -0.90 2.92 1.03
N THR A 253 -0.05 3.92 1.18
CA THR A 253 -0.43 5.32 1.38
C THR A 253 0.33 6.12 0.33
N ASP A 254 -0.39 6.88 -0.48
CA ASP A 254 0.13 7.59 -1.65
C ASP A 254 -0.39 9.03 -1.74
N CYS A 255 0.42 9.87 -2.38
CA CYS A 255 0.20 11.30 -2.54
C CYS A 255 0.85 11.85 -3.83
N ASP A 256 1.22 10.99 -4.79
CA ASP A 256 1.98 11.37 -5.98
C ASP A 256 1.15 12.11 -7.04
N ASN A 257 -0.16 11.89 -7.10
CA ASN A 257 -1.02 12.51 -8.10
C ASN A 257 -1.47 13.93 -7.72
N SER A 258 -1.68 14.17 -6.43
CA SER A 258 -2.03 15.47 -5.85
C SER A 258 -0.81 16.29 -5.45
N ASN A 259 0.35 15.64 -5.21
CA ASN A 259 1.55 16.26 -4.67
C ASN A 259 1.27 16.99 -3.34
N SER A 260 0.38 16.41 -2.53
CA SER A 260 0.09 16.85 -1.15
C SER A 260 0.67 15.87 -0.14
N SER A 261 0.23 15.96 1.12
CA SER A 261 0.48 14.98 2.16
C SER A 261 -0.68 14.01 2.33
N ALA A 262 -0.40 12.80 2.81
CA ALA A 262 -1.39 11.83 3.25
C ALA A 262 -0.79 10.93 4.34
N SER A 263 -1.60 10.52 5.32
CA SER A 263 -1.14 9.56 6.32
C SER A 263 -2.26 8.66 6.83
N ALA A 264 -1.89 7.42 7.13
CA ALA A 264 -2.78 6.43 7.71
C ALA A 264 -2.02 5.48 8.64
N SER A 265 -2.76 4.82 9.51
CA SER A 265 -2.22 3.77 10.35
C SER A 265 -2.85 2.42 10.04
N TYR A 266 -2.03 1.37 10.08
CA TYR A 266 -2.43 -0.03 9.85
C TYR A 266 -2.05 -0.87 11.06
N ARG A 267 -2.97 -1.69 11.55
CA ARG A 267 -2.76 -2.44 12.80
C ARG A 267 -2.67 -3.95 12.60
N ARG A 268 -3.55 -4.50 11.75
CA ARG A 268 -3.63 -5.93 11.54
C ARG A 268 -4.27 -6.26 10.20
N ILE A 269 -3.80 -7.31 9.56
CA ILE A 269 -4.43 -7.96 8.42
C ILE A 269 -4.56 -9.44 8.75
N ARG A 270 -5.73 -10.04 8.47
CA ARG A 270 -6.00 -11.45 8.72
C ARG A 270 -6.80 -12.06 7.59
N LEU A 271 -6.41 -13.26 7.19
CA LEU A 271 -7.20 -14.16 6.37
C LEU A 271 -7.80 -15.26 7.25
N HIS A 272 -9.08 -15.57 7.04
CA HIS A 272 -9.76 -16.60 7.81
C HIS A 272 -10.87 -17.29 7.02
N ALA A 273 -11.31 -18.43 7.53
CA ALA A 273 -12.47 -19.13 7.00
C ALA A 273 -13.73 -18.26 7.14
N ARG A 274 -14.73 -18.54 6.30
CA ARG A 274 -16.10 -18.02 6.51
C ARG A 274 -16.58 -18.54 7.86
N GLU A 275 -17.27 -17.70 8.61
CA GLU A 275 -17.95 -18.16 9.82
C GLU A 275 -19.06 -19.14 9.41
N GLU A 276 -19.13 -20.30 10.07
CA GLU A 276 -20.23 -21.23 9.88
C GLU A 276 -21.48 -20.63 10.55
N ASN A 277 -22.52 -20.38 9.75
CA ASN A 277 -23.84 -19.93 10.23
C ASN A 277 -24.59 -21.01 11.00
#